data_AF-A0A7Y4DBM9-F1
#
_entry.id   AF-A0A7Y4DBM9-F1
#
_cell.length_a   1.000
_cell.length_b   1.000
_cell.length_c   1.000
_cell.angle_alpha   90.00
_cell.angle_beta   90.00
_cell.angle_gamma   90.00
#
_symmetry.space_group_name_H-M   'P 1'
#
loop_
_entity.id
_entity.type
_entity.pdbx_description
1 polymer ?
#
loop_
_entity_poly.entity_id
_entity_poly.type
_entity_poly.pdbx_seq_one_letter_code
_entity_poly.pdbx_strand_id
1 'polypeptide(L)'
;MSAQQNNSNNSTSSTLDLIVIGGGINGAGIAADASGRGLNVGLYEANDFASATSSASSKLIHGGLRYLEHYEFRLVSEALAEREVLLRKAPHVAQPMRFRLPHRPFLRPAWMIRCGLFLYDNLGKRTTLPGSKTVNLAKSGLLKPEMKTGFEYSDCWVDDARMVLLNVLAAKENNAEVRNYCRVEKAHREGGIWHVTILDVMTNQRFERKAKALVNAAGPWVKQFFDDGLEQASPRNIRLIKGSHIVVPRIHDEPQAYILQNKDNRIVFMIPYLDKFSIIGTTDLEYKGDPRNVAIDDVEVDYLIDIVNQHFVKQLGREDVVWTYSGVRPLCDDESDSPQAITRDYTLELDAELDQAPLLSIFGGKLTTYRKLGEAALKKLEPHLTNMGAPWTANNTLPGGNFSCSREQLAKMIHTKYPWASEALLLRYVTQFGTYTWKLLEGANSEADLGSQFSSEAHGVYQVEIDYLINKEMAMTDEDILWRRTKLGLYMSESEQQAVTDYLKEKLQSKVVSFSQVG
;
A
#
# COMPACT_ATOMS: atom_id res chain seq x y z
N MET A 1 21.09 22.97 -38.20
CA MET A 1 22.38 22.28 -37.93
C MET A 1 22.36 21.86 -36.46
N SER A 2 21.58 20.83 -36.11
CA SER A 2 21.98 19.41 -36.02
C SER A 2 22.82 19.08 -34.78
N ALA A 3 22.13 18.88 -33.64
CA ALA A 3 22.64 18.14 -32.47
C ALA A 3 21.49 17.79 -31.50
N GLN A 4 20.46 17.05 -31.94
CA GLN A 4 19.47 16.47 -31.02
C GLN A 4 18.66 15.29 -31.61
N GLN A 5 19.20 14.63 -32.63
CA GLN A 5 18.67 13.36 -33.15
C GLN A 5 19.76 12.31 -33.01
N ASN A 6 19.70 11.55 -31.92
CA ASN A 6 20.24 10.20 -31.77
C ASN A 6 20.09 9.79 -30.30
N ASN A 7 18.95 9.23 -29.91
CA ASN A 7 18.90 8.35 -28.73
C ASN A 7 17.70 7.40 -28.63
N SER A 8 16.92 7.17 -29.69
CA SER A 8 15.78 6.24 -29.65
C SER A 8 16.06 4.82 -30.17
N ASN A 9 17.26 4.52 -30.70
CA ASN A 9 17.55 3.22 -31.33
C ASN A 9 18.81 2.49 -30.78
N ASN A 10 19.17 2.67 -29.50
CA ASN A 10 20.36 2.00 -28.95
C ASN A 10 20.25 1.59 -27.47
N SER A 11 19.15 0.96 -27.03
CA SER A 11 19.18 0.15 -25.79
C SER A 11 19.39 -1.33 -26.15
N THR A 12 20.58 -1.65 -26.64
CA THR A 12 21.11 -3.02 -26.60
C THR A 12 20.98 -3.54 -25.17
N SER A 13 20.18 -4.60 -25.00
CA SER A 13 19.80 -5.26 -23.74
C SER A 13 20.98 -5.44 -22.76
N SER A 14 21.22 -4.46 -21.89
CA SER A 14 22.14 -4.62 -20.78
C SER A 14 21.52 -5.58 -19.76
N THR A 15 22.33 -6.54 -19.29
CA THR A 15 21.91 -7.45 -18.21
C THR A 15 21.70 -6.65 -16.93
N LEU A 16 20.51 -6.72 -16.37
CA LEU A 16 20.17 -6.11 -15.08
C LEU A 16 20.84 -6.89 -13.94
N ASP A 17 21.08 -6.23 -12.82
CA ASP A 17 21.55 -6.92 -11.62
C ASP A 17 20.39 -7.69 -10.97
N LEU A 18 19.19 -7.11 -10.98
CA LEU A 18 18.01 -7.69 -10.35
C LEU A 18 16.74 -7.41 -11.15
N ILE A 19 15.92 -8.44 -11.38
CA ILE A 19 14.51 -8.26 -11.76
C ILE A 19 13.62 -8.61 -10.57
N VAL A 20 12.65 -7.76 -10.29
CA VAL A 20 11.60 -7.95 -9.28
C VAL A 20 10.26 -8.11 -9.99
N ILE A 21 9.60 -9.23 -9.73
CA ILE A 21 8.28 -9.56 -10.26
C ILE A 21 7.22 -9.21 -9.22
N GLY A 22 6.30 -8.31 -9.57
CA GLY A 22 5.18 -7.88 -8.72
C GLY A 22 5.43 -6.52 -8.07
N GLY A 23 4.61 -5.54 -8.44
CA GLY A 23 4.59 -4.16 -7.95
C GLY A 23 3.63 -3.92 -6.79
N GLY A 24 3.47 -4.92 -5.91
CA GLY A 24 2.89 -4.73 -4.58
C GLY A 24 3.91 -4.13 -3.60
N ILE A 25 3.55 -3.96 -2.32
CA ILE A 25 4.43 -3.30 -1.33
C ILE A 25 5.79 -4.00 -1.16
N ASN A 26 5.81 -5.34 -1.15
CA ASN A 26 7.05 -6.10 -0.94
C ASN A 26 7.99 -5.92 -2.13
N GLY A 27 7.50 -6.10 -3.35
CA GLY A 27 8.31 -5.94 -4.56
C GLY A 27 8.75 -4.49 -4.78
N ALA A 28 7.87 -3.52 -4.57
CA ALA A 28 8.22 -2.10 -4.64
C ALA A 28 9.29 -1.72 -3.59
N GLY A 29 9.17 -2.23 -2.36
CA GLY A 29 10.16 -2.00 -1.30
C GLY A 29 11.52 -2.62 -1.61
N ILE A 30 11.55 -3.84 -2.16
CA ILE A 30 12.79 -4.50 -2.60
C ILE A 30 13.43 -3.76 -3.76
N ALA A 31 12.64 -3.37 -4.76
CA ALA A 31 13.14 -2.63 -5.91
C ALA A 31 13.75 -1.28 -5.48
N ALA A 32 13.07 -0.55 -4.60
CA ALA A 32 13.55 0.72 -4.06
C ALA A 32 14.86 0.54 -3.26
N ASP A 33 14.93 -0.43 -2.36
CA ASP A 33 16.15 -0.70 -1.60
C ASP A 33 17.30 -1.08 -2.55
N ALA A 34 17.05 -1.98 -3.50
CA ALA A 34 18.05 -2.51 -4.42
C ALA A 34 18.65 -1.41 -5.30
N SER A 35 17.80 -0.57 -5.90
CA SER A 35 18.25 0.54 -6.73
C SER A 35 19.02 1.58 -5.92
N GLY A 36 18.59 1.86 -4.69
CA GLY A 36 19.30 2.80 -3.81
C GLY A 36 20.64 2.27 -3.29
N ARG A 37 20.87 0.95 -3.36
CA ARG A 37 22.19 0.33 -3.16
C ARG A 37 23.05 0.29 -4.43
N GLY A 38 22.60 0.93 -5.51
CA GLY A 38 23.35 1.07 -6.76
C GLY A 38 23.19 -0.08 -7.76
N LEU A 39 22.22 -0.98 -7.55
CA LEU A 39 21.94 -2.06 -8.49
C LEU A 39 21.13 -1.57 -9.69
N ASN A 40 21.37 -2.15 -10.88
CA ASN A 40 20.50 -1.97 -12.04
C ASN A 40 19.26 -2.87 -11.89
N VAL A 41 18.11 -2.26 -11.62
CA VAL A 41 16.89 -2.97 -11.24
C VAL A 41 15.80 -2.82 -12.31
N GLY A 42 15.11 -3.93 -12.61
CA GLY A 42 13.83 -3.93 -13.32
C GLY A 42 12.68 -4.36 -12.40
N LEU A 43 11.61 -3.56 -12.32
CA LEU A 43 10.37 -3.90 -11.61
C LEU A 43 9.22 -3.98 -12.60
N TYR A 44 8.60 -5.15 -12.70
CA TYR A 44 7.50 -5.40 -13.62
C TYR A 44 6.24 -5.82 -12.86
N GLU A 45 5.15 -5.07 -13.07
CA GLU A 45 3.83 -5.32 -12.49
C GLU A 45 2.84 -5.65 -13.60
N ALA A 46 2.12 -6.75 -13.45
CA ALA A 46 1.24 -7.29 -14.48
C ALA A 46 0.00 -6.42 -14.75
N ASN A 47 -0.45 -5.67 -13.75
CA ASN A 47 -1.51 -4.67 -13.85
C ASN A 47 -0.96 -3.33 -13.33
N ASP A 48 -1.74 -2.51 -12.63
CA ASP A 48 -1.23 -1.31 -11.97
C ASP A 48 -0.50 -1.61 -10.64
N PHE A 49 0.40 -0.70 -10.24
CA PHE A 49 1.05 -0.76 -8.94
C PHE A 49 0.02 -0.78 -7.80
N ALA A 50 0.23 -1.67 -6.83
CA ALA A 50 -0.70 -1.92 -5.72
C ALA A 50 -2.10 -2.47 -6.09
N SER A 51 -2.36 -2.90 -7.32
CA SER A 51 -3.70 -3.30 -7.82
C SER A 51 -4.35 -4.51 -7.14
N ALA A 52 -3.65 -5.21 -6.24
CA ALA A 52 -4.18 -6.37 -5.51
C ALA A 52 -4.15 -6.14 -3.99
N THR A 53 -3.58 -7.07 -3.22
CA THR A 53 -3.57 -7.05 -1.75
C THR A 53 -3.06 -5.73 -1.13
N SER A 54 -2.13 -5.04 -1.80
CA SER A 54 -1.50 -3.82 -1.26
C SER A 54 -2.35 -2.55 -1.33
N SER A 55 -3.53 -2.58 -1.95
CA SER A 55 -4.54 -1.50 -1.87
C SER A 55 -5.82 -1.91 -1.11
N ALA A 56 -5.93 -3.20 -0.76
CA ALA A 56 -7.06 -3.79 -0.06
C ALA A 56 -6.79 -4.03 1.44
N SER A 57 -5.82 -3.33 2.03
CA SER A 57 -5.50 -3.46 3.46
C SER A 57 -6.45 -2.62 4.32
N SER A 58 -6.41 -2.83 5.64
CA SER A 58 -7.05 -1.92 6.60
C SER A 58 -6.37 -0.56 6.73
N LYS A 59 -5.33 -0.28 5.93
CA LYS A 59 -4.60 1.00 5.89
C LYS A 59 -3.93 1.35 7.21
N LEU A 60 -3.38 0.34 7.88
CA LEU A 60 -2.76 0.46 9.20
C LEU A 60 -1.28 0.04 9.17
N ILE A 61 -0.45 0.83 9.85
CA ILE A 61 0.89 0.43 10.28
C ILE A 61 0.77 0.06 11.76
N HIS A 62 0.74 -1.24 12.05
CA HIS A 62 0.44 -1.73 13.38
C HIS A 62 1.35 -2.89 13.79
N GLY A 63 1.68 -2.94 15.08
CA GLY A 63 2.37 -4.09 15.68
C GLY A 63 1.53 -5.38 15.62
N GLY A 64 0.21 -5.22 15.67
CA GLY A 64 -0.76 -6.31 15.65
C GLY A 64 -1.00 -6.87 17.02
N LEU A 65 -1.76 -6.10 17.81
CA LEU A 65 -2.08 -6.40 19.20
C LEU A 65 -2.61 -7.83 19.39
N ARG A 66 -3.45 -8.32 18.47
CA ARG A 66 -4.01 -9.69 18.51
C ARG A 66 -2.95 -10.79 18.43
N TYR A 67 -1.81 -10.54 17.78
CA TYR A 67 -0.75 -11.54 17.60
C TYR A 67 0.00 -11.85 18.91
N LEU A 68 -0.15 -11.00 19.94
CA LEU A 68 0.35 -11.31 21.28
C LEU A 68 -0.33 -12.53 21.91
N GLU A 69 -1.60 -12.82 21.54
CA GLU A 69 -2.31 -14.02 22.00
C GLU A 69 -1.75 -15.31 21.38
N HIS A 70 -0.99 -15.17 20.28
CA HIS A 70 -0.31 -16.26 19.58
C HIS A 70 1.21 -16.25 19.83
N TYR A 71 1.69 -15.45 20.80
CA TYR A 71 3.11 -15.36 21.18
C TYR A 71 4.06 -14.95 20.04
N GLU A 72 3.58 -14.24 19.01
CA GLU A 72 4.40 -13.77 17.88
C GLU A 72 5.25 -12.54 18.27
N PHE A 73 6.00 -12.62 19.37
CA PHE A 73 6.73 -11.49 19.97
C PHE A 73 7.75 -10.85 19.02
N ARG A 74 8.45 -11.66 18.21
CA ARG A 74 9.41 -11.15 17.22
C ARG A 74 8.71 -10.27 16.18
N LEU A 75 7.63 -10.77 15.58
CA LEU A 75 6.84 -10.06 14.59
C LEU A 75 6.24 -8.77 15.17
N VAL A 76 5.68 -8.85 16.38
CA VAL A 76 5.11 -7.69 17.06
C VAL A 76 6.20 -6.67 17.35
N SER A 77 7.34 -7.07 17.91
CA SER A 77 8.47 -6.17 18.20
C SER A 77 8.99 -5.46 16.94
N GLU A 78 9.22 -6.21 15.86
CA GLU A 78 9.68 -5.66 14.57
C GLU A 78 8.67 -4.64 14.01
N ALA A 79 7.39 -5.03 13.95
CA ALA A 79 6.34 -4.16 13.44
C ALA A 79 6.12 -2.90 14.31
N LEU A 80 6.22 -3.03 15.64
CA LEU A 80 6.11 -1.90 16.56
C LEU A 80 7.23 -0.88 16.37
N ALA A 81 8.45 -1.32 16.11
CA ALA A 81 9.61 -0.47 15.86
C ALA A 81 9.53 0.23 14.48
N GLU A 82 9.04 -0.48 13.46
CA GLU A 82 8.91 0.08 12.10
C GLU A 82 7.90 1.23 12.01
N ARG A 83 6.91 1.33 12.90
CA ARG A 83 5.94 2.46 12.91
C ARG A 83 6.63 3.83 12.91
N GLU A 84 7.59 4.02 13.80
CA GLU A 84 8.33 5.29 13.93
C GLU A 84 9.22 5.55 12.72
N VAL A 85 9.74 4.49 12.09
CA VAL A 85 10.52 4.61 10.85
C VAL A 85 9.60 5.07 9.71
N LEU A 86 8.47 4.40 9.52
CA LEU A 86 7.54 4.68 8.42
C LEU A 86 6.83 6.03 8.57
N LEU A 87 6.52 6.46 9.79
CA LEU A 87 5.99 7.80 10.06
C LEU A 87 6.95 8.90 9.60
N ARG A 88 8.25 8.76 9.90
CA ARG A 88 9.27 9.70 9.42
C ARG A 88 9.53 9.56 7.92
N LYS A 89 9.39 8.33 7.40
CA LYS A 89 9.69 8.02 6.00
C LYS A 89 8.71 8.69 5.04
N ALA A 90 7.43 8.73 5.38
CA ALA A 90 6.39 9.27 4.51
C ALA A 90 5.30 10.05 5.31
N PRO A 91 5.67 11.18 5.94
CA PRO A 91 4.78 11.90 6.87
C PRO A 91 3.51 12.49 6.22
N HIS A 92 3.49 12.61 4.88
CA HIS A 92 2.32 13.06 4.13
C HIS A 92 1.27 11.96 3.96
N VAL A 93 1.67 10.68 3.89
CA VAL A 93 0.72 9.55 3.72
C VAL A 93 0.57 8.68 4.96
N ALA A 94 1.47 8.77 5.95
CA ALA A 94 1.38 8.06 7.22
C ALA A 94 1.17 9.04 8.38
N GLN A 95 0.33 8.69 9.36
CA GLN A 95 0.07 9.51 10.55
C GLN A 95 -0.22 8.68 11.81
N PRO A 96 0.12 9.19 13.01
CA PRO A 96 -0.30 8.56 14.25
C PRO A 96 -1.82 8.46 14.34
N MET A 97 -2.31 7.35 14.90
CA MET A 97 -3.73 7.13 15.16
C MET A 97 -3.92 6.49 16.54
N ARG A 98 -4.98 6.91 17.22
CA ARG A 98 -5.36 6.37 18.53
C ARG A 98 -6.52 5.40 18.35
N PHE A 99 -6.41 4.25 19.00
CA PHE A 99 -7.36 3.14 18.91
C PHE A 99 -8.03 2.93 20.25
N ARG A 100 -9.37 2.98 20.27
CA ARG A 100 -10.19 2.71 21.45
C ARG A 100 -10.75 1.30 21.39
N LEU A 101 -10.50 0.52 22.44
CA LEU A 101 -10.98 -0.83 22.66
C LEU A 101 -12.07 -0.81 23.74
N PRO A 102 -13.37 -0.87 23.37
CA PRO A 102 -14.44 -1.05 24.34
C PRO A 102 -14.29 -2.37 25.08
N HIS A 103 -14.30 -2.34 26.42
CA HIS A 103 -14.06 -3.52 27.22
C HIS A 103 -15.31 -4.42 27.28
N ARG A 104 -15.18 -5.65 26.77
CA ARG A 104 -16.19 -6.72 26.91
C ARG A 104 -15.62 -7.84 27.80
N PRO A 105 -15.91 -7.85 29.12
CA PRO A 105 -15.24 -8.73 30.07
C PRO A 105 -15.49 -10.22 29.82
N PHE A 106 -16.61 -10.57 29.20
CA PHE A 106 -16.94 -11.95 28.84
C PHE A 106 -16.13 -12.49 27.65
N LEU A 107 -15.44 -11.63 26.89
CA LEU A 107 -14.52 -12.04 25.82
C LEU A 107 -13.08 -12.05 26.32
N ARG A 108 -12.62 -10.93 26.90
CA ARG A 108 -11.27 -10.81 27.44
C ARG A 108 -11.29 -10.02 28.75
N PRO A 109 -10.71 -10.56 29.84
CA PRO A 109 -10.72 -9.87 31.12
C PRO A 109 -9.77 -8.67 31.10
N ALA A 110 -10.12 -7.62 31.86
CA ALA A 110 -9.36 -6.37 31.90
C ALA A 110 -7.88 -6.53 32.23
N TRP A 111 -7.52 -7.47 33.11
CA TRP A 111 -6.12 -7.70 33.49
C TRP A 111 -5.28 -8.17 32.28
N MET A 112 -5.85 -9.03 31.43
CA MET A 112 -5.19 -9.56 30.24
C MET A 112 -4.94 -8.42 29.23
N ILE A 113 -5.95 -7.58 28.99
CA ILE A 113 -5.80 -6.42 28.10
C ILE A 113 -4.71 -5.47 28.61
N ARG A 114 -4.69 -5.19 29.93
CA ARG A 114 -3.66 -4.32 30.53
C ARG A 114 -2.25 -4.91 30.38
N CYS A 115 -2.09 -6.22 30.55
CA CYS A 115 -0.81 -6.89 30.30
C CYS A 115 -0.41 -6.82 28.83
N GLY A 116 -1.35 -7.09 27.91
CA GLY A 116 -1.11 -6.99 26.47
C GLY A 116 -0.70 -5.58 26.04
N LEU A 117 -1.38 -4.55 26.53
CA LEU A 117 -1.03 -3.15 26.26
C LEU A 117 0.31 -2.74 26.87
N PHE A 118 0.65 -3.25 28.06
CA PHE A 118 1.98 -3.05 28.63
C PHE A 118 3.06 -3.66 27.73
N LEU A 119 2.88 -4.88 27.24
CA LEU A 119 3.81 -5.49 26.28
C LEU A 119 3.87 -4.69 24.98
N TYR A 120 2.72 -4.29 24.43
CA TYR A 120 2.64 -3.54 23.18
C TYR A 120 3.34 -2.17 23.26
N ASP A 121 3.30 -1.54 24.43
CA ASP A 121 3.99 -0.26 24.69
C ASP A 121 5.51 -0.41 24.81
N ASN A 122 6.03 -1.61 25.12
CA ASN A 122 7.43 -1.83 25.52
C ASN A 122 8.20 -2.84 24.64
N LEU A 123 7.55 -3.62 23.78
CA LEU A 123 8.21 -4.58 22.88
C LEU A 123 8.94 -3.91 21.70
N GLY A 124 8.54 -2.70 21.33
CA GLY A 124 9.21 -1.88 20.32
C GLY A 124 9.66 -0.56 20.92
N LYS A 125 10.73 0.03 20.37
CA LYS A 125 11.21 1.35 20.81
C LYS A 125 10.22 2.44 20.38
N ARG A 126 9.40 2.90 21.32
CA ARG A 126 8.50 4.05 21.13
C ARG A 126 9.25 5.35 21.35
N THR A 127 9.15 6.29 20.40
CA THR A 127 9.85 7.59 20.48
C THR A 127 8.85 8.75 20.54
N THR A 128 7.83 8.74 19.68
CA THR A 128 6.87 9.85 19.53
C THR A 128 5.44 9.45 19.86
N LEU A 129 5.08 8.17 19.70
CA LEU A 129 3.71 7.72 19.93
C LEU A 129 3.31 7.79 21.43
N PRO A 130 2.12 8.30 21.78
CA PRO A 130 1.64 8.30 23.16
C PRO A 130 1.40 6.88 23.72
N GLY A 131 1.53 6.73 25.04
CA GLY A 131 1.30 5.45 25.71
C GLY A 131 -0.17 5.03 25.82
N SER A 132 -0.34 3.80 26.28
CA SER A 132 -1.65 3.21 26.51
C SER A 132 -2.30 3.75 27.80
N LYS A 133 -3.63 3.95 27.78
CA LYS A 133 -4.39 4.44 28.94
C LYS A 133 -5.79 3.82 29.02
N THR A 134 -6.37 3.80 30.21
CA THR A 134 -7.80 3.48 30.39
C THR A 134 -8.64 4.72 30.07
N VAL A 135 -9.80 4.53 29.44
CA VAL A 135 -10.72 5.62 29.07
C VAL A 135 -12.14 5.33 29.55
N ASN A 136 -12.87 6.39 29.92
CA ASN A 136 -14.30 6.32 30.20
C ASN A 136 -15.07 6.61 28.90
N LEU A 137 -15.63 5.56 28.33
CA LEU A 137 -16.35 5.59 27.06
C LEU A 137 -17.80 6.07 27.21
N ALA A 138 -18.36 6.07 28.43
CA ALA A 138 -19.70 6.58 28.67
C ALA A 138 -19.82 8.09 28.40
N LYS A 139 -18.70 8.83 28.41
CA LYS A 139 -18.69 10.28 28.18
C LYS A 139 -19.08 10.69 26.77
N SER A 140 -18.81 9.87 25.76
CA SER A 140 -19.10 10.23 24.37
C SER A 140 -20.54 9.93 23.96
N GLY A 141 -21.21 9.00 24.64
CA GLY A 141 -22.57 8.55 24.28
C GLY A 141 -22.64 7.79 22.96
N LEU A 142 -21.50 7.51 22.30
CA LEU A 142 -21.45 6.84 21.00
C LEU A 142 -21.72 5.35 21.08
N LEU A 143 -21.28 4.72 22.18
CA LEU A 143 -21.38 3.28 22.39
C LEU A 143 -22.58 2.93 23.27
N LYS A 144 -23.00 1.66 23.20
CA LYS A 144 -24.11 1.16 24.02
C LYS A 144 -23.84 1.33 25.52
N PRO A 145 -24.89 1.55 26.35
CA PRO A 145 -24.76 1.93 27.77
C PRO A 145 -23.93 0.96 28.65
N GLU A 146 -23.84 -0.31 28.27
CA GLU A 146 -23.04 -1.33 28.93
C GLU A 146 -21.52 -1.15 28.71
N MET A 147 -21.10 -0.47 27.64
CA MET A 147 -19.69 -0.27 27.27
C MET A 147 -19.11 1.00 27.90
N LYS A 148 -19.04 1.04 29.24
CA LYS A 148 -18.62 2.24 29.99
C LYS A 148 -17.11 2.46 30.04
N THR A 149 -16.34 1.39 30.02
CA THR A 149 -14.87 1.43 30.15
C THR A 149 -14.23 0.88 28.88
N GLY A 150 -13.11 1.47 28.49
CA GLY A 150 -12.27 0.93 27.44
C GLY A 150 -10.81 1.27 27.65
N PHE A 151 -9.99 0.88 26.68
CA PHE A 151 -8.57 1.15 26.66
C PHE A 151 -8.21 1.89 25.38
N GLU A 152 -7.25 2.80 25.45
CA GLU A 152 -6.78 3.55 24.29
C GLU A 152 -5.28 3.38 24.12
N TYR A 153 -4.83 3.05 22.91
CA TYR A 153 -3.41 2.88 22.57
C TYR A 153 -3.08 3.51 21.22
N SER A 154 -1.79 3.51 20.85
CA SER A 154 -1.30 4.09 19.60
C SER A 154 -0.88 3.04 18.59
N ASP A 155 -1.26 3.29 17.35
CA ASP A 155 -0.70 2.71 16.13
C ASP A 155 -0.68 3.83 15.06
N CYS A 156 -0.56 3.49 13.78
CA CYS A 156 -0.57 4.49 12.71
C CYS A 156 -1.52 4.09 11.59
N TRP A 157 -2.05 5.10 10.91
CA TRP A 157 -2.75 4.95 9.65
C TRP A 157 -1.82 5.30 8.50
N VAL A 158 -2.04 4.68 7.34
CA VAL A 158 -1.27 4.93 6.12
C VAL A 158 -2.14 4.77 4.87
N ASP A 159 -1.94 5.61 3.86
CA ASP A 159 -2.43 5.32 2.51
C ASP A 159 -1.58 4.18 1.92
N ASP A 160 -2.16 2.99 1.83
CA ASP A 160 -1.47 1.77 1.44
C ASP A 160 -1.03 1.79 -0.03
N ALA A 161 -1.93 2.13 -0.94
CA ALA A 161 -1.64 2.24 -2.37
C ALA A 161 -0.56 3.31 -2.66
N ARG A 162 -0.64 4.48 -2.01
CA ARG A 162 0.40 5.50 -2.15
C ARG A 162 1.72 5.07 -1.54
N MET A 163 1.73 4.36 -0.40
CA MET A 163 2.96 3.83 0.16
C MET A 163 3.69 2.92 -0.84
N VAL A 164 2.96 2.06 -1.57
CA VAL A 164 3.56 1.26 -2.67
C VAL A 164 4.16 2.17 -3.74
N LEU A 165 3.35 3.09 -4.28
CA LEU A 165 3.76 3.97 -5.35
C LEU A 165 4.99 4.80 -4.98
N LEU A 166 5.07 5.31 -3.76
CA LEU A 166 6.21 6.08 -3.29
C LEU A 166 7.50 5.26 -3.30
N ASN A 167 7.45 3.96 -3.02
CA ASN A 167 8.61 3.06 -3.19
C ASN A 167 8.94 2.84 -4.67
N VAL A 168 7.93 2.70 -5.55
CA VAL A 168 8.14 2.63 -7.01
C VAL A 168 8.81 3.91 -7.53
N LEU A 169 8.36 5.09 -7.08
CA LEU A 169 8.96 6.37 -7.43
C LEU A 169 10.38 6.48 -6.89
N ALA A 170 10.64 6.01 -5.66
CA ALA A 170 12.00 5.97 -5.11
C ALA A 170 12.92 5.05 -5.94
N ALA A 171 12.41 3.92 -6.44
CA ALA A 171 13.17 3.06 -7.33
C ALA A 171 13.49 3.77 -8.66
N LYS A 172 12.48 4.43 -9.25
CA LYS A 172 12.62 5.20 -10.49
C LYS A 172 13.59 6.38 -10.36
N GLU A 173 13.57 7.11 -9.23
CA GLU A 173 14.51 8.20 -8.94
C GLU A 173 15.95 7.69 -8.79
N ASN A 174 16.13 6.42 -8.42
CA ASN A 174 17.40 5.70 -8.43
C ASN A 174 17.66 4.96 -9.77
N ASN A 175 17.00 5.39 -10.86
CA ASN A 175 17.18 4.88 -12.23
C ASN A 175 16.73 3.42 -12.46
N ALA A 176 15.89 2.84 -11.61
CA ALA A 176 15.28 1.54 -11.90
C ALA A 176 14.34 1.63 -13.12
N GLU A 177 14.34 0.59 -13.96
CA GLU A 177 13.31 0.39 -14.97
C GLU A 177 12.03 -0.08 -14.25
N VAL A 178 11.01 0.76 -14.18
CA VAL A 178 9.72 0.43 -13.55
C VAL A 178 8.60 0.45 -14.59
N ARG A 179 7.85 -0.66 -14.73
CA ARG A 179 6.73 -0.76 -15.68
C ARG A 179 5.54 -1.48 -15.06
N ASN A 180 4.41 -0.78 -14.97
CA ASN A 180 3.10 -1.38 -14.77
C ASN A 180 2.54 -1.87 -16.11
N TYR A 181 1.49 -2.71 -16.05
CA TYR A 181 0.89 -3.38 -17.21
C TYR A 181 1.90 -4.18 -18.04
N CYS A 182 2.92 -4.73 -17.37
CA CYS A 182 3.97 -5.57 -17.93
C CYS A 182 4.01 -6.90 -17.17
N ARG A 183 3.32 -7.90 -17.71
CA ARG A 183 3.22 -9.23 -17.10
C ARG A 183 4.44 -10.07 -17.46
N VAL A 184 5.17 -10.54 -16.44
CA VAL A 184 6.19 -11.57 -16.62
C VAL A 184 5.49 -12.91 -16.87
N GLU A 185 5.70 -13.49 -18.06
CA GLU A 185 5.05 -14.75 -18.47
C GLU A 185 5.93 -15.96 -18.22
N LYS A 186 7.24 -15.84 -18.45
CA LYS A 186 8.20 -16.94 -18.28
C LYS A 186 9.54 -16.41 -17.79
N ALA A 187 10.22 -17.16 -16.92
CA ALA A 187 11.62 -16.95 -16.61
C ALA A 187 12.38 -18.28 -16.59
N HIS A 188 13.59 -18.30 -17.15
CA HIS A 188 14.45 -19.48 -17.14
C HIS A 188 15.92 -19.09 -16.99
N ARG A 189 16.74 -20.03 -16.50
CA ARG A 189 18.19 -19.85 -16.36
C ARG A 189 18.87 -20.31 -17.64
N GLU A 190 19.69 -19.46 -18.22
CA GLU A 190 20.58 -19.79 -19.35
C GLU A 190 21.90 -19.03 -19.18
N GLY A 191 23.04 -19.72 -19.34
CA GLY A 191 24.36 -19.07 -19.28
C GLY A 191 24.68 -18.38 -17.95
N GLY A 192 24.15 -18.89 -16.82
CA GLY A 192 24.38 -18.31 -15.49
C GLY A 192 23.59 -17.02 -15.19
N ILE A 193 22.61 -16.69 -16.03
CA ILE A 193 21.72 -15.53 -15.85
C ILE A 193 20.26 -15.93 -16.10
N TRP A 194 19.33 -15.09 -15.64
CA TRP A 194 17.91 -15.20 -15.93
C TRP A 194 17.58 -14.56 -17.27
N HIS A 195 16.74 -15.25 -18.04
CA HIS A 195 16.05 -14.73 -19.22
C HIS A 195 14.55 -14.64 -18.90
N VAL A 196 14.00 -13.43 -18.97
CA VAL A 196 12.65 -13.10 -18.50
C VAL A 196 11.83 -12.56 -19.67
N THR A 197 10.79 -13.30 -20.05
CA THR A 197 9.82 -12.90 -21.08
C THR A 197 8.70 -12.08 -20.46
N ILE A 198 8.48 -10.89 -20.99
CA ILE A 198 7.53 -9.90 -20.46
C ILE A 198 6.55 -9.53 -21.57
N LEU A 199 5.26 -9.55 -21.26
CA LEU A 199 4.17 -9.06 -22.10
C LEU A 199 3.73 -7.68 -21.59
N ASP A 200 3.93 -6.65 -22.40
CA ASP A 200 3.27 -5.35 -22.23
C ASP A 200 1.81 -5.49 -22.68
N VAL A 201 0.87 -5.49 -21.74
CA VAL A 201 -0.54 -5.77 -22.04
C VAL A 201 -1.26 -4.57 -22.68
N MET A 202 -0.67 -3.37 -22.59
CA MET A 202 -1.23 -2.17 -23.22
C MET A 202 -0.95 -2.15 -24.73
N THR A 203 0.22 -2.65 -25.12
CA THR A 203 0.66 -2.69 -26.53
C THR A 203 0.55 -4.08 -27.16
N ASN A 204 0.31 -5.11 -26.35
CA ASN A 204 0.35 -6.52 -26.72
C ASN A 204 1.71 -6.98 -27.28
N GLN A 205 2.80 -6.29 -26.92
CA GLN A 205 4.15 -6.62 -27.35
C GLN A 205 4.88 -7.45 -26.31
N ARG A 206 5.60 -8.49 -26.77
CA ARG A 206 6.52 -9.27 -25.96
C ARG A 206 7.94 -8.79 -26.13
N PHE A 207 8.66 -8.69 -25.03
CA PHE A 207 10.09 -8.41 -25.03
C PHE A 207 10.80 -9.25 -23.97
N GLU A 208 12.12 -9.37 -24.10
CA GLU A 208 12.96 -10.09 -23.14
C GLU A 208 13.84 -9.12 -22.35
N ARG A 209 14.10 -9.48 -21.09
CA ARG A 209 15.11 -8.88 -20.23
C ARG A 209 15.97 -9.95 -19.61
N LYS A 210 17.23 -9.61 -19.38
CA LYS A 210 18.22 -10.49 -18.74
C LYS A 210 18.58 -9.97 -17.37
N ALA A 211 18.79 -10.85 -16.39
CA ALA A 211 19.18 -10.45 -15.05
C ALA A 211 20.11 -11.43 -14.33
N LYS A 212 20.96 -10.93 -13.44
CA LYS A 212 21.80 -11.78 -12.59
C LYS A 212 21.01 -12.47 -11.47
N ALA A 213 19.97 -11.81 -10.97
CA ALA A 213 19.09 -12.33 -9.92
C ALA A 213 17.62 -12.07 -10.23
N LEU A 214 16.75 -12.92 -9.70
CA LEU A 214 15.29 -12.78 -9.83
C LEU A 214 14.64 -12.78 -8.44
N VAL A 215 13.65 -11.90 -8.25
CA VAL A 215 12.79 -11.89 -7.06
C VAL A 215 11.34 -12.15 -7.49
N ASN A 216 10.74 -13.22 -6.98
CA ASN A 216 9.31 -13.48 -7.07
C ASN A 216 8.59 -12.85 -5.86
N ALA A 217 8.07 -11.65 -6.06
CA ALA A 217 7.26 -10.89 -5.10
C ALA A 217 5.78 -10.81 -5.50
N ALA A 218 5.29 -11.81 -6.24
CA ALA A 218 3.96 -11.80 -6.86
C ALA A 218 2.79 -12.04 -5.87
N GLY A 219 3.03 -12.01 -4.56
CA GLY A 219 1.97 -12.06 -3.53
C GLY A 219 1.04 -13.28 -3.70
N PRO A 220 -0.28 -13.10 -3.90
CA PRO A 220 -1.22 -14.21 -4.17
C PRO A 220 -0.84 -15.12 -5.34
N TRP A 221 -0.03 -14.62 -6.28
CA TRP A 221 0.45 -15.37 -7.43
C TRP A 221 1.83 -15.98 -7.24
N VAL A 222 2.44 -15.91 -6.04
CA VAL A 222 3.81 -16.41 -5.81
C VAL A 222 3.94 -17.88 -6.23
N LYS A 223 3.01 -18.75 -5.80
CA LYS A 223 2.99 -20.16 -6.18
C LYS A 223 2.61 -20.34 -7.66
N GLN A 224 1.60 -19.63 -8.15
CA GLN A 224 1.17 -19.74 -9.54
C GLN A 224 2.31 -19.40 -10.51
N PHE A 225 3.17 -18.44 -10.18
CA PHE A 225 4.33 -18.13 -11.01
C PHE A 225 5.36 -19.26 -11.06
N PHE A 226 5.48 -20.09 -10.01
CA PHE A 226 6.26 -21.32 -10.09
C PHE A 226 5.61 -22.32 -11.05
N ASP A 227 4.30 -22.53 -10.92
CA ASP A 227 3.57 -23.54 -11.70
C ASP A 227 3.52 -23.19 -13.20
N ASP A 228 3.31 -21.91 -13.54
CA ASP A 228 3.06 -21.45 -14.91
C ASP A 228 4.29 -20.81 -15.57
N GLY A 229 5.16 -20.18 -14.78
CA GLY A 229 6.21 -19.28 -15.27
C GLY A 229 7.64 -19.77 -15.09
N LEU A 230 7.86 -20.84 -14.30
CA LEU A 230 9.17 -21.41 -14.00
C LEU A 230 9.17 -22.92 -14.26
N GLU A 231 10.36 -23.49 -14.49
CA GLU A 231 10.55 -24.93 -14.68
C GLU A 231 10.94 -25.64 -13.37
N GLN A 232 10.36 -25.20 -12.24
CA GLN A 232 10.64 -25.76 -10.92
C GLN A 232 9.45 -25.65 -9.97
N ALA A 233 9.36 -26.58 -9.01
CA ALA A 233 8.29 -26.59 -8.02
C ALA A 233 8.44 -25.46 -7.00
N SER A 234 7.32 -24.94 -6.51
CA SER A 234 7.34 -23.96 -5.42
C SER A 234 7.84 -24.59 -4.12
N PRO A 235 8.75 -23.94 -3.37
CA PRO A 235 9.26 -24.49 -2.12
C PRO A 235 8.22 -24.48 -0.98
N ARG A 236 7.12 -23.72 -1.14
CA ARG A 236 6.05 -23.60 -0.14
C ARG A 236 4.68 -23.45 -0.80
N ASN A 237 3.65 -23.83 -0.05
CA ASN A 237 2.27 -23.52 -0.40
C ASN A 237 1.82 -22.18 0.22
N ILE A 238 0.76 -21.62 -0.36
CA ILE A 238 0.08 -20.44 0.16
C ILE A 238 -1.38 -20.76 0.42
N ARG A 239 -1.92 -20.14 1.48
CA ARG A 239 -3.35 -20.09 1.74
C ARG A 239 -3.85 -18.68 1.44
N LEU A 240 -4.88 -18.61 0.60
CA LEU A 240 -5.50 -17.34 0.23
C LEU A 240 -6.64 -17.05 1.19
N ILE A 241 -6.46 -16.05 2.04
CA ILE A 241 -7.50 -15.61 2.98
C ILE A 241 -8.09 -14.29 2.51
N LYS A 242 -9.34 -14.31 2.03
CA LYS A 242 -10.13 -13.11 1.70
C LYS A 242 -10.37 -12.29 2.96
N GLY A 243 -10.18 -10.98 2.83
CA GLY A 243 -10.62 -9.99 3.78
C GLY A 243 -11.24 -8.81 3.06
N SER A 244 -12.39 -8.40 3.56
CA SER A 244 -13.21 -7.37 2.95
C SER A 244 -13.52 -6.26 3.94
N HIS A 245 -13.83 -5.09 3.38
CA HIS A 245 -14.20 -3.89 4.11
C HIS A 245 -15.39 -3.22 3.45
N ILE A 246 -16.19 -2.56 4.27
CA ILE A 246 -17.22 -1.62 3.83
C ILE A 246 -16.79 -0.20 4.21
N VAL A 247 -17.20 0.77 3.40
CA VAL A 247 -17.04 2.19 3.65
C VAL A 247 -18.42 2.82 3.72
N VAL A 248 -18.64 3.58 4.79
CA VAL A 248 -19.90 4.26 5.09
C VAL A 248 -19.64 5.75 5.35
N PRO A 249 -20.64 6.62 5.25
CA PRO A 249 -20.55 7.98 5.78
C PRO A 249 -20.10 7.96 7.24
N ARG A 250 -19.32 8.97 7.63
CA ARG A 250 -18.69 9.04 8.95
C ARG A 250 -19.69 8.76 10.07
N ILE A 251 -19.35 7.79 10.92
CA ILE A 251 -20.25 7.32 11.99
C ILE A 251 -20.24 8.29 13.19
N HIS A 252 -19.09 8.91 13.47
CA HIS A 252 -18.88 9.85 14.58
C HIS A 252 -17.76 10.86 14.31
N ASP A 253 -17.75 11.97 15.04
CA ASP A 253 -16.78 13.06 14.85
C ASP A 253 -15.49 12.92 15.67
N GLU A 254 -15.36 11.87 16.49
CA GLU A 254 -14.09 11.59 17.17
C GLU A 254 -12.99 11.19 16.17
N PRO A 255 -11.71 11.59 16.42
CA PRO A 255 -10.59 11.24 15.55
C PRO A 255 -10.02 9.84 15.84
N GLN A 256 -10.47 9.18 16.90
CA GLN A 256 -10.01 7.84 17.26
C GLN A 256 -10.65 6.76 16.39
N ALA A 257 -9.86 5.75 16.03
CA ALA A 257 -10.39 4.49 15.54
C ALA A 257 -10.90 3.64 16.71
N TYR A 258 -11.78 2.70 16.40
CA TYR A 258 -12.29 1.70 17.34
C TYR A 258 -11.86 0.31 16.92
N ILE A 259 -11.51 -0.51 17.91
CA ILE A 259 -11.24 -1.94 17.76
C ILE A 259 -12.33 -2.69 18.52
N LEU A 260 -13.18 -3.39 17.77
CA LEU A 260 -14.41 -4.01 18.24
C LEU A 260 -14.18 -5.51 18.42
N GLN A 261 -14.48 -6.02 19.61
CA GLN A 261 -14.33 -7.45 19.91
C GLN A 261 -15.60 -8.20 19.53
N ASN A 262 -15.44 -9.26 18.73
CA ASN A 262 -16.54 -10.12 18.32
C ASN A 262 -16.57 -11.45 19.09
N LYS A 263 -17.72 -12.13 19.08
CA LYS A 263 -17.96 -13.40 19.78
C LYS A 263 -17.16 -14.58 19.22
N ASP A 264 -16.72 -14.50 17.96
CA ASP A 264 -15.84 -15.47 17.30
C ASP A 264 -14.34 -15.26 17.64
N ASN A 265 -14.05 -14.43 18.63
CA ASN A 265 -12.73 -13.99 19.08
C ASN A 265 -11.97 -13.07 18.12
N ARG A 266 -12.54 -12.72 16.96
CA ARG A 266 -11.95 -11.79 16.01
C ARG A 266 -12.13 -10.35 16.47
N ILE A 267 -11.34 -9.48 15.85
CA ILE A 267 -11.43 -8.04 16.02
C ILE A 267 -11.80 -7.38 14.69
N VAL A 268 -12.69 -6.39 14.76
CA VAL A 268 -13.05 -5.56 13.62
C VAL A 268 -12.68 -4.13 13.95
N PHE A 269 -11.98 -3.47 13.04
CA PHE A 269 -11.68 -2.06 13.13
C PHE A 269 -12.82 -1.25 12.53
N MET A 270 -13.12 -0.13 13.17
CA MET A 270 -13.84 0.99 12.57
C MET A 270 -12.92 2.21 12.62
N ILE A 271 -12.55 2.72 11.45
CA ILE A 271 -11.46 3.67 11.27
C ILE A 271 -12.03 4.92 10.62
N PRO A 272 -11.90 6.11 11.25
CA PRO A 272 -12.12 7.37 10.57
C PRO A 272 -11.30 7.41 9.30
N TYR A 273 -11.98 7.55 8.17
CA TYR A 273 -11.36 7.45 6.87
C TYR A 273 -11.59 8.71 6.07
N LEU A 274 -10.47 9.35 5.73
CA LEU A 274 -10.48 10.70 5.17
C LEU A 274 -11.29 11.63 6.11
N ASP A 275 -11.95 12.65 5.58
CA ASP A 275 -12.76 13.60 6.38
C ASP A 275 -14.24 13.18 6.53
N LYS A 276 -14.81 12.46 5.55
CA LYS A 276 -16.25 12.18 5.45
C LYS A 276 -16.67 10.72 5.68
N PHE A 277 -15.75 9.78 5.88
CA PHE A 277 -16.07 8.36 5.86
C PHE A 277 -15.59 7.58 7.10
N SER A 278 -16.04 6.33 7.20
CA SER A 278 -15.51 5.34 8.12
C SER A 278 -15.30 4.03 7.38
N ILE A 279 -14.10 3.44 7.50
CA ILE A 279 -13.82 2.08 7.04
C ILE A 279 -14.16 1.11 8.15
N ILE A 280 -14.89 0.04 7.84
CA ILE A 280 -15.19 -1.06 8.76
C ILE A 280 -14.62 -2.34 8.17
N GLY A 281 -13.78 -3.06 8.94
CA GLY A 281 -13.22 -4.33 8.50
C GLY A 281 -12.27 -4.99 9.52
N THR A 282 -11.92 -6.27 9.35
CA THR A 282 -12.14 -7.07 8.14
C THR A 282 -12.77 -8.41 8.44
N THR A 283 -13.10 -9.12 7.36
CA THR A 283 -13.38 -10.56 7.35
C THR A 283 -12.08 -11.39 7.17
N ASP A 284 -12.17 -12.70 7.40
CA ASP A 284 -11.10 -13.69 7.26
C ASP A 284 -11.77 -14.98 6.75
N LEU A 285 -11.93 -15.10 5.44
CA LEU A 285 -12.55 -16.25 4.77
C LEU A 285 -11.55 -16.94 3.86
N GLU A 286 -11.55 -18.27 3.85
CA GLU A 286 -10.72 -19.01 2.89
C GLU A 286 -11.24 -18.79 1.47
N TYR A 287 -10.33 -18.53 0.54
CA TYR A 287 -10.65 -18.19 -0.84
C TYR A 287 -10.01 -19.17 -1.82
N LYS A 288 -10.78 -19.54 -2.84
CA LYS A 288 -10.34 -20.36 -3.97
C LYS A 288 -10.77 -19.67 -5.26
N GLY A 289 -9.88 -19.59 -6.24
CA GLY A 289 -10.13 -18.92 -7.51
C GLY A 289 -9.09 -17.84 -7.79
N ASP A 290 -9.32 -17.05 -8.85
CA ASP A 290 -8.43 -15.96 -9.23
C ASP A 290 -8.49 -14.83 -8.19
N PRO A 291 -7.37 -14.46 -7.55
CA PRO A 291 -7.30 -13.31 -6.64
C PRO A 291 -7.77 -11.98 -7.26
N ARG A 292 -7.75 -11.81 -8.59
CA ARG A 292 -8.26 -10.60 -9.27
C ARG A 292 -9.78 -10.46 -9.18
N ASN A 293 -10.50 -11.57 -9.03
CA ASN A 293 -11.96 -11.58 -9.00
C ASN A 293 -12.52 -11.54 -7.57
N VAL A 294 -11.68 -11.31 -6.56
CA VAL A 294 -12.11 -11.30 -5.17
C VAL A 294 -13.05 -10.12 -4.92
N ALA A 295 -14.23 -10.41 -4.39
CA ALA A 295 -15.23 -9.43 -4.03
C ALA A 295 -15.88 -9.78 -2.68
N ILE A 296 -16.45 -8.75 -2.05
CA ILE A 296 -17.21 -8.91 -0.82
C ILE A 296 -18.54 -9.59 -1.16
N ASP A 297 -19.05 -10.43 -0.27
CA ASP A 297 -20.39 -11.01 -0.38
C ASP A 297 -21.35 -10.43 0.67
N ASP A 298 -22.65 -10.66 0.47
CA ASP A 298 -23.71 -10.15 1.36
C ASP A 298 -23.56 -10.61 2.82
N VAL A 299 -23.00 -11.81 3.05
CA VAL A 299 -22.80 -12.36 4.39
C VAL A 299 -21.69 -11.58 5.11
N GLU A 300 -20.63 -11.22 4.39
CA GLU A 300 -19.58 -10.35 4.92
C GLU A 300 -20.07 -8.94 5.24
N VAL A 301 -20.92 -8.35 4.38
CA VAL A 301 -21.54 -7.04 4.64
C VAL A 301 -22.36 -7.08 5.93
N ASP A 302 -23.25 -8.06 6.07
CA ASP A 302 -24.08 -8.22 7.26
C ASP A 302 -23.24 -8.45 8.52
N TYR A 303 -22.18 -9.27 8.42
CA TYR A 303 -21.25 -9.51 9.52
C TYR A 303 -20.60 -8.22 10.02
N LEU A 304 -20.14 -7.35 9.11
CA LEU A 304 -19.50 -6.09 9.48
C LEU A 304 -20.49 -5.08 10.07
N ILE A 305 -21.70 -4.99 9.50
CA ILE A 305 -22.78 -4.14 10.02
C ILE A 305 -23.22 -4.60 11.41
N ASP A 306 -23.46 -5.89 11.61
CA ASP A 306 -23.90 -6.45 12.89
C ASP A 306 -22.91 -6.14 14.01
N ILE A 307 -21.60 -6.27 13.75
CA ILE A 307 -20.59 -5.95 14.77
C ILE A 307 -20.61 -4.47 15.15
N VAL A 308 -20.77 -3.55 14.19
CA VAL A 308 -20.91 -2.12 14.51
C VAL A 308 -22.19 -1.87 15.31
N ASN A 309 -23.32 -2.43 14.86
CA ASN A 309 -24.62 -2.31 15.51
C ASN A 309 -24.67 -2.93 16.91
N GLN A 310 -23.81 -3.91 17.20
CA GLN A 310 -23.62 -4.44 18.54
C GLN A 310 -22.90 -3.47 19.50
N HIS A 311 -22.09 -2.54 18.99
CA HIS A 311 -21.25 -1.65 19.81
C HIS A 311 -21.77 -0.22 19.88
N PHE A 312 -22.30 0.32 18.78
CA PHE A 312 -22.70 1.72 18.67
C PHE A 312 -24.20 1.93 18.90
N VAL A 313 -24.57 3.14 19.33
CA VAL A 313 -25.97 3.58 19.45
C VAL A 313 -26.55 3.87 18.06
N LYS A 314 -25.84 4.63 17.22
CA LYS A 314 -26.20 4.84 15.82
C LYS A 314 -26.10 3.51 15.09
N GLN A 315 -27.23 3.06 14.55
CA GLN A 315 -27.28 1.83 13.76
C GLN A 315 -26.94 2.13 12.30
N LEU A 316 -26.35 1.15 11.63
CA LEU A 316 -26.08 1.13 10.20
C LEU A 316 -27.01 0.12 9.51
N GLY A 317 -27.48 0.50 8.32
CA GLY A 317 -28.13 -0.37 7.35
C GLY A 317 -27.21 -0.70 6.17
N ARG A 318 -27.68 -1.58 5.27
CA ARG A 318 -26.94 -1.91 4.03
C ARG A 318 -26.88 -0.71 3.08
N GLU A 319 -27.92 0.12 3.12
CA GLU A 319 -28.06 1.36 2.35
C GLU A 319 -27.02 2.43 2.71
N ASP A 320 -26.39 2.34 3.89
CA ASP A 320 -25.33 3.26 4.31
C ASP A 320 -23.98 2.92 3.65
N VAL A 321 -23.84 1.75 3.01
CA VAL A 321 -22.60 1.32 2.37
C VAL A 321 -22.42 2.03 1.03
N VAL A 322 -21.45 2.94 0.97
CA VAL A 322 -21.16 3.74 -0.24
C VAL A 322 -20.05 3.16 -1.09
N TRP A 323 -19.19 2.32 -0.51
CA TRP A 323 -18.12 1.64 -1.25
C TRP A 323 -17.68 0.37 -0.51
N THR A 324 -17.16 -0.60 -1.25
CA THR A 324 -16.58 -1.83 -0.69
C THR A 324 -15.29 -2.17 -1.40
N TYR A 325 -14.39 -2.86 -0.71
CA TYR A 325 -13.20 -3.43 -1.34
C TYR A 325 -12.81 -4.73 -0.65
N SER A 326 -12.14 -5.59 -1.40
CA SER A 326 -11.70 -6.91 -0.95
C SER A 326 -10.30 -7.21 -1.45
N GLY A 327 -9.58 -8.01 -0.69
CA GLY A 327 -8.29 -8.54 -1.10
C GLY A 327 -8.03 -9.91 -0.49
N VAL A 328 -7.11 -10.66 -1.08
CA VAL A 328 -6.66 -11.93 -0.51
C VAL A 328 -5.27 -11.79 0.07
N ARG A 329 -5.08 -12.35 1.27
CA ARG A 329 -3.81 -12.40 1.97
C ARG A 329 -3.09 -13.68 1.55
N PRO A 330 -1.90 -13.61 0.96
CA PRO A 330 -1.11 -14.78 0.60
C PRO A 330 -0.32 -15.26 1.82
N LEU A 331 -0.98 -15.95 2.73
CA LEU A 331 -0.33 -16.43 3.95
C LEU A 331 0.48 -17.69 3.65
N CYS A 332 1.66 -17.80 4.25
CA CYS A 332 2.44 -19.03 4.19
C CYS A 332 1.62 -20.14 4.86
N ASP A 333 1.50 -21.28 4.21
CA ASP A 333 0.82 -22.42 4.81
C ASP A 333 1.68 -22.96 5.97
N ASP A 334 1.14 -22.87 7.18
CA ASP A 334 1.75 -23.35 8.42
C ASP A 334 0.95 -24.51 9.05
N GLU A 335 0.06 -25.13 8.26
CA GLU A 335 -0.80 -26.24 8.67
C GLU A 335 -1.84 -25.89 9.76
N SER A 336 -2.07 -24.60 10.06
CA SER A 336 -3.10 -24.19 11.03
C SER A 336 -4.53 -24.47 10.55
N ASP A 337 -5.39 -25.03 11.41
CA ASP A 337 -6.79 -25.33 11.06
C ASP A 337 -7.67 -24.09 10.82
N SER A 338 -7.36 -22.94 11.45
CA SER A 338 -8.20 -21.73 11.39
C SER A 338 -7.53 -20.59 10.63
N PRO A 339 -8.21 -19.94 9.65
CA PRO A 339 -7.69 -18.78 8.93
C PRO A 339 -7.18 -17.65 9.83
N GLN A 340 -7.79 -17.44 11.00
CA GLN A 340 -7.39 -16.35 11.91
C GLN A 340 -6.12 -16.65 12.72
N ALA A 341 -5.69 -17.91 12.79
CA ALA A 341 -4.53 -18.37 13.56
C ALA A 341 -3.24 -18.46 12.73
N ILE A 342 -3.36 -18.63 11.40
CA ILE A 342 -2.21 -18.71 10.47
C ILE A 342 -1.22 -17.57 10.73
N THR A 343 0.09 -17.80 10.72
CA THR A 343 1.05 -16.73 10.94
C THR A 343 0.92 -15.62 9.88
N ARG A 344 1.07 -14.37 10.32
CA ARG A 344 1.13 -13.20 9.41
C ARG A 344 2.57 -12.72 9.21
N ASP A 345 3.55 -13.50 9.62
CA ASP A 345 4.96 -13.26 9.36
C ASP A 345 5.29 -13.48 7.86
N TYR A 346 6.50 -13.11 7.46
CA TYR A 346 7.00 -13.41 6.12
C TYR A 346 8.05 -14.51 6.16
N THR A 347 8.14 -15.25 5.06
CA THR A 347 9.23 -16.20 4.81
C THR A 347 9.90 -15.88 3.47
N LEU A 348 11.24 -15.92 3.47
CA LEU A 348 12.08 -15.65 2.32
C LEU A 348 12.83 -16.93 1.92
N GLU A 349 12.44 -17.51 0.79
CA GLU A 349 13.08 -18.71 0.23
C GLU A 349 14.05 -18.31 -0.87
N LEU A 350 15.33 -18.63 -0.68
CA LEU A 350 16.39 -18.39 -1.66
C LEU A 350 16.77 -19.72 -2.29
N ASP A 351 16.55 -19.84 -3.59
CA ASP A 351 17.11 -20.90 -4.41
C ASP A 351 18.36 -20.38 -5.13
N ALA A 352 19.51 -20.90 -4.72
CA ALA A 352 20.81 -20.53 -5.27
C ALA A 352 21.82 -21.68 -5.08
N GLU A 353 21.90 -22.58 -6.06
CA GLU A 353 23.02 -23.52 -6.15
C GLU A 353 24.31 -22.82 -6.59
N LEU A 354 25.47 -23.45 -6.31
CA LEU A 354 26.77 -22.99 -6.81
C LEU A 354 26.71 -22.81 -8.34
N ASP A 355 27.15 -21.65 -8.82
CA ASP A 355 27.17 -21.24 -10.23
C ASP A 355 25.80 -20.96 -10.90
N GLN A 356 24.69 -20.91 -10.15
CA GLN A 356 23.37 -20.56 -10.68
C GLN A 356 22.90 -19.14 -10.30
N ALA A 357 22.12 -18.53 -11.19
CA ALA A 357 21.48 -17.24 -10.95
C ALA A 357 20.41 -17.35 -9.83
N PRO A 358 20.51 -16.61 -8.72
CA PRO A 358 19.61 -16.78 -7.57
C PRO A 358 18.16 -16.41 -7.89
N LEU A 359 17.22 -17.18 -7.33
CA LEU A 359 15.80 -16.82 -7.22
C LEU A 359 15.44 -16.64 -5.75
N LEU A 360 14.97 -15.44 -5.39
CA LEU A 360 14.39 -15.19 -4.07
C LEU A 360 12.87 -15.09 -4.16
N SER A 361 12.14 -15.88 -3.38
CA SER A 361 10.67 -15.89 -3.35
C SER A 361 10.12 -15.45 -2.00
N ILE A 362 9.02 -14.68 -2.04
CA ILE A 362 8.43 -14.05 -0.86
C ILE A 362 7.05 -14.67 -0.56
N PHE A 363 6.92 -15.27 0.61
CA PHE A 363 5.66 -15.80 1.13
C PHE A 363 5.19 -14.95 2.31
N GLY A 364 3.98 -14.41 2.25
CA GLY A 364 3.44 -13.51 3.26
C GLY A 364 4.04 -12.10 3.25
N GLY A 365 4.13 -11.51 4.44
CA GLY A 365 4.61 -10.14 4.65
C GLY A 365 3.50 -9.10 4.75
N LYS A 366 3.60 -8.25 5.79
CA LYS A 366 2.67 -7.16 6.05
C LYS A 366 3.16 -5.89 5.39
N LEU A 367 2.22 -4.99 5.07
CA LEU A 367 2.51 -3.59 4.77
C LEU A 367 3.41 -2.96 5.84
N THR A 368 3.23 -3.30 7.12
CA THR A 368 4.03 -2.74 8.23
C THR A 368 5.50 -3.15 8.20
N THR A 369 5.82 -4.38 7.77
CA THR A 369 7.18 -4.93 7.84
C THR A 369 7.91 -4.90 6.50
N TYR A 370 7.29 -4.32 5.45
CA TYR A 370 7.78 -4.38 4.08
C TYR A 370 9.24 -3.90 3.92
N ARG A 371 9.63 -2.84 4.65
CA ARG A 371 10.96 -2.24 4.57
C ARG A 371 12.02 -3.16 5.18
N LYS A 372 11.71 -3.78 6.32
CA LYS A 372 12.57 -4.81 6.96
C LYS A 372 12.67 -6.06 6.11
N LEU A 373 11.56 -6.48 5.52
CA LEU A 373 11.53 -7.56 4.54
C LEU A 373 12.45 -7.25 3.35
N GLY A 374 12.40 -6.03 2.80
CA GLY A 374 13.30 -5.56 1.76
C GLY A 374 14.78 -5.61 2.16
N GLU A 375 15.12 -5.12 3.35
CA GLU A 375 16.49 -5.21 3.88
C GLU A 375 16.98 -6.66 4.00
N ALA A 376 16.11 -7.55 4.52
CA ALA A 376 16.41 -8.96 4.69
C ALA A 376 16.55 -9.71 3.35
N ALA A 377 15.71 -9.36 2.37
CA ALA A 377 15.77 -9.90 1.01
C ALA A 377 17.10 -9.56 0.34
N LEU A 378 17.53 -8.30 0.41
CA LEU A 378 18.82 -7.91 -0.17
C LEU A 378 20.00 -8.47 0.59
N LYS A 379 19.92 -8.61 1.91
CA LYS A 379 20.95 -9.32 2.69
C LYS A 379 21.13 -10.77 2.22
N LYS A 380 20.05 -11.47 1.84
CA LYS A 380 20.13 -12.83 1.27
C LYS A 380 20.75 -12.85 -0.12
N LEU A 381 20.57 -11.79 -0.91
CA LEU A 381 21.12 -11.67 -2.27
C LEU A 381 22.54 -11.11 -2.32
N GLU A 382 23.03 -10.51 -1.23
CA GLU A 382 24.36 -9.90 -1.11
C GLU A 382 25.51 -10.79 -1.59
N PRO A 383 25.57 -12.10 -1.26
CA PRO A 383 26.63 -12.98 -1.74
C PRO A 383 26.67 -13.15 -3.27
N HIS A 384 25.56 -12.89 -3.96
CA HIS A 384 25.41 -13.07 -5.41
C HIS A 384 25.47 -11.75 -6.19
N LEU A 385 25.40 -10.60 -5.50
CA LEU A 385 25.36 -9.26 -6.08
C LEU A 385 26.51 -8.42 -5.51
N THR A 386 27.74 -8.73 -5.93
CA THR A 386 28.99 -8.25 -5.30
C THR A 386 29.20 -6.73 -5.30
N ASN A 387 28.48 -5.98 -6.14
CA ASN A 387 28.59 -4.52 -6.23
C ASN A 387 27.50 -3.79 -5.41
N MET A 388 26.73 -4.51 -4.59
CA MET A 388 25.65 -3.94 -3.80
C MET A 388 26.19 -3.09 -2.64
N GLY A 389 25.71 -1.85 -2.54
CA GLY A 389 26.02 -0.94 -1.44
C GLY A 389 25.36 -1.32 -0.09
N ALA A 390 25.64 -0.53 0.94
CA ALA A 390 25.12 -0.75 2.29
C ALA A 390 23.60 -0.46 2.42
N PRO A 391 22.90 -1.04 3.42
CA PRO A 391 21.52 -0.67 3.73
C PRO A 391 21.36 0.84 4.00
N TRP A 392 20.31 1.43 3.43
CA TRP A 392 20.10 2.89 3.48
C TRP A 392 18.67 3.30 3.89
N THR A 393 17.69 2.41 3.69
CA THR A 393 16.26 2.79 3.69
C THR A 393 15.71 3.28 5.03
N ALA A 394 16.34 2.97 6.16
CA ALA A 394 15.87 3.32 7.50
C ALA A 394 15.94 4.83 7.83
N ASN A 395 16.85 5.56 7.18
CA ASN A 395 17.12 6.98 7.47
C ASN A 395 16.70 7.93 6.35
N ASN A 396 16.22 7.40 5.23
CA ASN A 396 15.82 8.18 4.07
C ASN A 396 14.30 8.28 3.97
N THR A 397 13.81 9.48 3.65
CA THR A 397 12.42 9.72 3.32
C THR A 397 12.07 9.16 1.94
N LEU A 398 10.81 8.80 1.75
CA LEU A 398 10.27 8.54 0.41
C LEU A 398 10.02 9.85 -0.33
N PRO A 399 9.85 9.81 -1.67
CA PRO A 399 9.53 10.97 -2.49
C PRO A 399 8.36 11.78 -1.89
N GLY A 400 8.47 13.11 -1.89
CA GLY A 400 7.50 14.00 -1.24
C GLY A 400 7.56 14.05 0.30
N GLY A 401 8.26 13.13 0.96
CA GLY A 401 8.31 12.99 2.42
C GLY A 401 9.39 13.79 3.15
N ASN A 402 10.18 14.60 2.44
CA ASN A 402 11.31 15.36 2.98
C ASN A 402 10.89 16.64 3.74
N PHE A 403 10.10 16.48 4.80
CA PHE A 403 9.69 17.56 5.72
C PHE A 403 9.41 17.01 7.12
N SER A 404 9.53 17.86 8.14
CA SER A 404 9.35 17.48 9.55
C SER A 404 8.19 18.19 10.26
N CYS A 405 7.57 19.17 9.61
CA CYS A 405 6.38 19.83 10.11
C CYS A 405 5.11 19.00 9.85
N SER A 406 3.98 19.41 10.42
CA SER A 406 2.66 18.84 10.11
C SER A 406 2.24 19.16 8.66
N ARG A 407 1.30 18.37 8.13
CA ARG A 407 0.74 18.58 6.78
C ARG A 407 0.08 19.95 6.66
N GLU A 408 -0.63 20.36 7.70
CA GLU A 408 -1.30 21.64 7.81
C GLU A 408 -0.30 22.80 7.83
N GLN A 409 0.83 22.64 8.53
CA GLN A 409 1.90 23.64 8.50
C GLN A 409 2.55 23.75 7.12
N LEU A 410 2.82 22.63 6.45
CA LEU A 410 3.36 22.65 5.08
C LEU A 410 2.36 23.29 4.10
N ALA A 411 1.06 22.95 4.19
CA ALA A 411 0.01 23.55 3.38
C ALA A 411 -0.08 25.08 3.60
N LYS A 412 0.03 25.56 4.85
CA LYS A 412 0.08 26.99 5.17
C LYS A 412 1.32 27.68 4.59
N MET A 413 2.49 27.03 4.64
CA MET A 413 3.70 27.55 4.02
C MET A 413 3.54 27.70 2.50
N ILE A 414 2.88 26.73 1.85
CA ILE A 414 2.56 26.79 0.41
C ILE A 414 1.55 27.90 0.13
N HIS A 415 0.53 28.05 0.97
CA HIS A 415 -0.49 29.10 0.84
C HIS A 415 0.12 30.51 0.87
N THR A 416 1.13 30.75 1.71
CA THR A 416 1.87 32.02 1.72
C THR A 416 2.51 32.36 0.37
N LYS A 417 2.94 31.35 -0.41
CA LYS A 417 3.51 31.54 -1.76
C LYS A 417 2.43 31.60 -2.85
N TYR A 418 1.34 30.87 -2.68
CA TYR A 418 0.22 30.76 -3.62
C TYR A 418 -1.09 31.17 -2.94
N PRO A 419 -1.28 32.47 -2.62
CA PRO A 419 -2.40 32.93 -1.80
C PRO A 419 -3.77 32.79 -2.49
N TRP A 420 -3.77 32.61 -3.81
CA TRP A 420 -4.97 32.34 -4.61
C TRP A 420 -5.49 30.91 -4.44
N ALA A 421 -4.66 29.95 -4.01
CA ALA A 421 -5.09 28.57 -3.82
C ALA A 421 -5.73 28.38 -2.44
N SER A 422 -6.90 27.75 -2.39
CA SER A 422 -7.61 27.51 -1.12
C SER A 422 -6.81 26.60 -0.18
N GLU A 423 -6.93 26.81 1.14
CA GLU A 423 -6.27 25.96 2.14
C GLU A 423 -6.68 24.49 2.02
N ALA A 424 -7.94 24.22 1.66
CA ALA A 424 -8.46 22.85 1.47
C ALA A 424 -7.77 22.13 0.30
N LEU A 425 -7.61 22.82 -0.84
CA LEU A 425 -6.87 22.30 -1.99
C LEU A 425 -5.41 21.99 -1.62
N LEU A 426 -4.74 22.92 -0.94
CA LEU A 426 -3.34 22.76 -0.56
C LEU A 426 -3.13 21.66 0.48
N LEU A 427 -4.05 21.49 1.44
CA LEU A 427 -4.00 20.37 2.38
C LEU A 427 -4.20 19.03 1.67
N ARG A 428 -5.11 18.97 0.68
CA ARG A 428 -5.31 17.78 -0.16
C ARG A 428 -4.04 17.44 -0.95
N TYR A 429 -3.45 18.42 -1.63
CA TYR A 429 -2.19 18.23 -2.37
C TYR A 429 -1.03 17.85 -1.45
N VAL A 430 -0.89 18.46 -0.28
CA VAL A 430 0.17 18.08 0.68
C VAL A 430 -0.04 16.67 1.20
N THR A 431 -1.28 16.26 1.52
CA THR A 431 -1.57 14.89 1.97
C THR A 431 -1.24 13.87 0.88
N GLN A 432 -1.44 14.25 -0.38
CA GLN A 432 -1.23 13.38 -1.54
C GLN A 432 0.23 13.31 -2.01
N PHE A 433 0.86 14.47 -2.19
CA PHE A 433 2.15 14.65 -2.87
C PHE A 433 3.26 15.14 -1.92
N GLY A 434 2.93 15.52 -0.70
CA GLY A 434 3.89 16.10 0.25
C GLY A 434 4.57 17.33 -0.33
N THR A 435 5.91 17.38 -0.26
CA THR A 435 6.71 18.47 -0.84
C THR A 435 6.63 18.56 -2.36
N TYR A 436 6.17 17.51 -3.06
CA TYR A 436 6.01 17.58 -4.52
C TYR A 436 4.85 18.49 -4.94
N THR A 437 4.00 18.91 -4.00
CA THR A 437 3.06 20.02 -4.20
C THR A 437 3.74 21.29 -4.70
N TRP A 438 4.96 21.58 -4.26
CA TRP A 438 5.73 22.73 -4.75
C TRP A 438 6.04 22.64 -6.25
N LYS A 439 6.36 21.42 -6.73
CA LYS A 439 6.63 21.16 -8.15
C LYS A 439 5.34 21.17 -8.96
N LEU A 440 4.24 20.67 -8.38
CA LEU A 440 2.92 20.67 -9.03
C LEU A 440 2.41 22.09 -9.32
N LEU A 441 2.68 23.03 -8.41
CA LEU A 441 2.29 24.44 -8.53
C LEU A 441 3.37 25.34 -9.16
N GLU A 442 4.46 24.75 -9.67
CA GLU A 442 5.53 25.53 -10.27
C GLU A 442 5.03 26.24 -11.54
N GLY A 443 5.23 27.55 -11.62
CA GLY A 443 4.79 28.38 -12.75
C GLY A 443 3.32 28.85 -12.70
N ALA A 444 2.48 28.31 -11.82
CA ALA A 444 1.10 28.76 -11.65
C ALA A 444 1.01 30.07 -10.86
N ASN A 445 0.31 31.07 -11.41
CA ASN A 445 0.11 32.38 -10.80
C ASN A 445 -1.34 32.64 -10.40
N SER A 446 -2.26 31.76 -10.81
CA SER A 446 -3.69 31.82 -10.52
C SER A 446 -4.30 30.42 -10.56
N GLU A 447 -5.53 30.29 -10.04
CA GLU A 447 -6.28 29.03 -10.11
C GLU A 447 -6.55 28.58 -11.55
N ALA A 448 -6.74 29.54 -12.48
CA ALA A 448 -6.93 29.24 -13.89
C ALA A 448 -5.72 28.54 -14.52
N ASP A 449 -4.51 28.74 -13.99
CA ASP A 449 -3.29 28.09 -14.47
C ASP A 449 -3.23 26.59 -14.11
N LEU A 450 -4.11 26.11 -13.22
CA LEU A 450 -4.25 24.68 -12.91
C LEU A 450 -4.98 23.90 -14.02
N GLY A 451 -5.55 24.62 -15.00
CA GLY A 451 -6.30 24.07 -16.13
C GLY A 451 -7.77 23.76 -15.78
N SER A 452 -8.40 22.91 -16.58
CA SER A 452 -9.80 22.51 -16.39
C SER A 452 -10.05 21.95 -14.99
N GLN A 453 -11.14 22.39 -14.36
CA GLN A 453 -11.60 21.84 -13.09
C GLN A 453 -12.63 20.72 -13.36
N PHE A 454 -12.37 19.53 -12.85
CA PHE A 454 -13.25 18.36 -12.95
C PHE A 454 -14.25 18.27 -11.80
N SER A 455 -13.91 18.78 -10.62
CA SER A 455 -14.82 18.79 -9.46
C SER A 455 -14.48 19.90 -8.49
N SER A 456 -15.46 20.72 -8.13
CA SER A 456 -15.34 21.68 -7.02
C SER A 456 -15.57 21.01 -5.65
N GLU A 457 -16.49 20.04 -5.60
CA GLU A 457 -16.94 19.36 -4.36
C GLU A 457 -15.88 18.47 -3.73
N ALA A 458 -14.95 17.93 -4.54
CA ALA A 458 -13.80 17.16 -4.09
C ALA A 458 -12.59 18.05 -3.72
N HIS A 459 -12.85 19.24 -3.17
CA HIS A 459 -11.85 20.27 -2.83
C HIS A 459 -10.98 20.70 -4.02
N GLY A 460 -11.61 20.85 -5.19
CA GLY A 460 -10.98 21.33 -6.42
C GLY A 460 -10.09 20.29 -7.10
N VAL A 461 -10.62 19.53 -8.04
CA VAL A 461 -9.88 18.55 -8.86
C VAL A 461 -9.52 19.18 -10.20
N TYR A 462 -8.23 19.27 -10.54
CA TYR A 462 -7.78 20.06 -11.70
C TYR A 462 -6.95 19.25 -12.70
N GLN A 463 -6.84 19.79 -13.91
CA GLN A 463 -6.04 19.22 -14.98
C GLN A 463 -4.59 18.93 -14.58
N VAL A 464 -3.93 19.88 -13.90
CA VAL A 464 -2.50 19.74 -13.56
C VAL A 464 -2.23 18.52 -12.68
N GLU A 465 -3.13 18.16 -11.76
CA GLU A 465 -2.94 16.95 -10.95
C GLU A 465 -3.15 15.69 -11.77
N ILE A 466 -4.15 15.63 -12.65
CA ILE A 466 -4.39 14.48 -13.53
C ILE A 466 -3.19 14.27 -14.45
N ASP A 467 -2.69 15.35 -15.07
CA ASP A 467 -1.48 15.34 -15.87
C ASP A 467 -0.27 14.84 -15.07
N TYR A 468 -0.14 15.24 -13.80
CA TYR A 468 0.93 14.75 -12.92
C TYR A 468 0.82 13.24 -12.67
N LEU A 469 -0.38 12.74 -12.35
CA LEU A 469 -0.62 11.32 -12.10
C LEU A 469 -0.29 10.46 -13.33
N ILE A 470 -0.65 10.93 -14.54
CA ILE A 470 -0.31 10.26 -15.80
C ILE A 470 1.19 10.29 -16.05
N ASN A 471 1.82 11.47 -15.95
CA ASN A 471 3.19 11.68 -16.42
C ASN A 471 4.26 11.21 -15.43
N LYS A 472 3.98 11.31 -14.13
CA LYS A 472 4.95 11.03 -13.06
C LYS A 472 4.61 9.76 -12.30
N GLU A 473 3.32 9.45 -12.15
CA GLU A 473 2.86 8.29 -11.37
C GLU A 473 2.35 7.12 -12.22
N MET A 474 2.57 7.18 -13.54
CA MET A 474 2.29 6.09 -14.50
C MET A 474 0.83 5.62 -14.48
N ALA A 475 -0.11 6.53 -14.23
CA ALA A 475 -1.53 6.22 -14.33
C ALA A 475 -1.94 6.02 -15.80
N MET A 476 -2.62 4.91 -16.06
CA MET A 476 -3.08 4.47 -17.39
C MET A 476 -4.60 4.26 -17.45
N THR A 477 -5.25 4.06 -16.31
CA THR A 477 -6.71 3.93 -16.20
C THR A 477 -7.29 4.94 -15.20
N ASP A 478 -8.59 5.18 -15.32
CA ASP A 478 -9.37 5.95 -14.36
C ASP A 478 -9.32 5.31 -12.98
N GLU A 479 -9.31 3.98 -12.90
CA GLU A 479 -9.17 3.25 -11.66
C GLU A 479 -7.81 3.50 -10.97
N ASP A 480 -6.72 3.63 -11.75
CA ASP A 480 -5.41 4.04 -11.22
C ASP A 480 -5.54 5.39 -10.51
N ILE A 481 -6.24 6.35 -11.12
CA ILE A 481 -6.37 7.71 -10.59
C ILE A 481 -7.33 7.75 -9.40
N LEU A 482 -8.57 7.32 -9.59
CA LEU A 482 -9.70 7.56 -8.68
C LEU A 482 -9.66 6.69 -7.44
N TRP A 483 -9.05 5.50 -7.51
CA TRP A 483 -9.11 4.49 -6.45
C TRP A 483 -7.74 4.07 -5.90
N ARG A 484 -6.66 4.16 -6.69
CA ARG A 484 -5.30 3.80 -6.24
C ARG A 484 -4.47 5.02 -5.86
N ARG A 485 -4.09 5.84 -6.84
CA ARG A 485 -3.29 7.05 -6.63
C ARG A 485 -4.00 7.96 -5.66
N THR A 486 -5.30 8.20 -5.86
CA THR A 486 -6.16 9.01 -5.00
C THR A 486 -7.30 8.15 -4.42
N LYS A 487 -8.25 8.81 -3.75
CA LYS A 487 -9.57 8.27 -3.38
C LYS A 487 -10.69 9.21 -3.80
N LEU A 488 -10.45 9.97 -4.88
CA LEU A 488 -11.39 10.97 -5.39
C LEU A 488 -12.70 10.34 -5.87
N GLY A 489 -12.70 9.06 -6.24
CA GLY A 489 -13.92 8.31 -6.56
C GLY A 489 -14.96 8.27 -5.42
N LEU A 490 -14.57 8.52 -4.17
CA LEU A 490 -15.51 8.65 -3.04
C LEU A 490 -16.18 10.03 -2.95
N TYR A 491 -15.63 11.05 -3.59
CA TYR A 491 -16.10 12.44 -3.49
C TYR A 491 -16.77 12.91 -4.76
N MET A 492 -16.34 12.39 -5.91
CA MET A 492 -16.80 12.80 -7.22
C MET A 492 -18.09 12.05 -7.59
N SER A 493 -19.04 12.78 -8.18
CA SER A 493 -20.21 12.20 -8.83
C SER A 493 -19.82 11.38 -10.06
N GLU A 494 -20.72 10.51 -10.52
CA GLU A 494 -20.48 9.66 -11.71
C GLU A 494 -20.12 10.48 -12.96
N SER A 495 -20.75 11.64 -13.16
CA SER A 495 -20.44 12.51 -14.31
C SER A 495 -19.05 13.14 -14.22
N GLU A 496 -18.61 13.52 -13.02
CA GLU A 496 -17.26 14.05 -12.80
C GLU A 496 -16.20 12.94 -12.99
N GLN A 497 -16.47 11.72 -12.51
CA GLN A 497 -15.61 10.56 -12.74
C GLN A 497 -15.49 10.21 -14.23
N GLN A 498 -16.61 10.29 -14.97
CA GLN A 498 -16.62 10.10 -16.41
C GLN A 498 -15.80 11.17 -17.13
N ALA A 499 -15.87 12.44 -16.69
CA ALA A 499 -15.07 13.52 -17.27
C ALA A 499 -13.55 13.28 -17.12
N VAL A 500 -13.10 12.76 -15.97
CA VAL A 500 -11.69 12.35 -15.77
C VAL A 500 -11.33 11.18 -16.70
N THR A 501 -12.23 10.21 -16.83
CA THR A 501 -12.03 9.03 -17.70
C THR A 501 -11.86 9.43 -19.16
N ASP A 502 -12.70 10.33 -19.65
CA ASP A 502 -12.66 10.80 -21.04
C ASP A 502 -11.39 11.60 -21.31
N TYR A 503 -11.02 12.49 -20.38
CA TYR A 503 -9.78 13.26 -20.46
C TYR A 503 -8.54 12.36 -20.48
N LEU A 504 -8.50 11.32 -19.62
CA LEU A 504 -7.41 10.36 -19.60
C LEU A 504 -7.27 9.62 -20.93
N LYS A 505 -8.37 9.16 -21.52
CA LYS A 505 -8.38 8.47 -22.82
C LYS A 505 -7.81 9.35 -23.92
N GLU A 506 -8.22 10.62 -23.98
CA GLU A 506 -7.71 11.59 -24.95
C GLU A 506 -6.19 11.80 -24.79
N LYS A 507 -5.72 11.95 -23.55
CA LYS A 507 -4.28 12.14 -23.25
C LYS A 507 -3.44 10.92 -23.59
N LEU A 508 -3.93 9.72 -23.36
CA LEU A 508 -3.18 8.49 -23.68
C LEU A 508 -3.16 8.23 -25.19
N GLN A 509 -4.25 8.49 -25.91
CA GLN A 509 -4.29 8.36 -27.37
C GLN A 509 -3.31 9.34 -28.05
N SER A 510 -3.28 10.61 -27.63
CA SER A 510 -2.36 11.60 -28.19
C SER A 510 -0.89 11.24 -28.00
N LYS A 511 -0.53 10.62 -26.87
CA LYS A 511 0.82 10.06 -26.66
C LYS A 511 1.15 8.95 -27.65
N VAL A 512 0.25 7.98 -27.85
CA VAL A 512 0.49 6.87 -28.79
C VAL A 512 0.69 7.38 -30.22
N VAL A 513 -0.12 8.34 -30.67
CA VAL A 513 0.05 8.96 -32.00
C VAL A 513 1.40 9.68 -32.12
N SER A 514 1.81 10.43 -31.09
CA SER A 514 3.11 11.11 -31.07
C SER A 514 4.30 10.14 -31.13
N PHE A 515 4.18 8.91 -30.60
CA PHE A 515 5.23 7.90 -30.72
C PHE A 515 5.23 7.22 -32.11
N SER A 516 4.06 7.07 -32.74
CA SER A 516 3.96 6.47 -34.09
C SER A 516 4.43 7.37 -35.23
N GLN A 517 4.43 8.70 -35.03
CA GLN A 517 4.86 9.68 -36.04
C GLN A 517 6.38 9.97 -36.02
N VAL A 518 7.13 9.34 -35.11
CA VAL A 518 8.59 9.48 -34.97
C VAL A 518 9.31 8.17 -35.35
N GLY A 519 8.61 7.26 -36.03
CA GLY A 519 9.15 6.01 -36.58
C GLY A 519 9.92 6.20 -37.88
#